data_AF-A0A819YJU6-F1
#
_entry.id   AF-A0A819YJU6-F1
#
_cell.length_a   1.000
_cell.length_b   1.000
_cell.length_c   1.000
_cell.angle_alpha   90.00
_cell.angle_beta   90.00
_cell.angle_gamma   90.00
#
_symmetry.space_group_name_H-M   'P 1'
#
loop_
_entity.id
_entity.type
_entity.pdbx_description
1 polymer ?
#
loop_
_entity_poly.entity_id
_entity_poly.type
_entity_poly.pdbx_seq_one_letter_code
_entity_poly.pdbx_strand_id
1 'polypeptide(L)'
;MANIVETLKIAVRLLKTRNMLLLLISFAYTDDSLIFTGTRKRLIGLHGVLLGVGEILGGGLFGFITKPKTSSQRGLIIFIGFVLQIVFYYSVFINFPFDSPAKETNSKPYFEFDSLTSQVITFVGSFLVGLGDSSLNIQKSQLPQSILPWQLLTYIYQKVVTREDIYAQVFVNHLTEIKCVIILYSTPGLVPHWNVIQNYTRNIAIACDKEYTNDILLDLLKKCVPWKQKLNFCGIDQRYITPVIEQFVTEKKLGNYEILTHIQFELDQSVFLEKSKILPSTVPEGIEIRQLKSEDVPLMVEAWKYKSDDLYSVAQAQFCIENLCSMGAYRNGKLLCWRLLLYDGSFDMAYTIPEARRLGLSSLLSVRLTAEIFKRQERVFGYTALNNRNSLGLAAKMGFRETDISDWIQFEPTDTCVKKDLHPHILKSSI
;
A
#
# COMPACT_ATOMS: atom_id res chain seq x y z
N MET A 1 10.64 -12.43 -44.39
CA MET A 1 11.72 -11.43 -44.54
C MET A 1 11.30 -10.13 -45.22
N ALA A 2 10.13 -10.02 -45.86
CA ALA A 2 9.70 -8.80 -46.57
C ALA A 2 9.31 -7.60 -45.66
N ASN A 3 9.01 -7.81 -44.38
CA ASN A 3 8.27 -6.81 -43.60
C ASN A 3 9.14 -5.69 -42.97
N ILE A 4 10.36 -5.99 -42.48
CA ILE A 4 11.16 -5.02 -41.69
C ILE A 4 11.85 -3.95 -42.52
N VAL A 5 12.40 -4.31 -43.68
CA VAL A 5 13.01 -3.33 -44.61
C VAL A 5 11.93 -2.37 -45.12
N GLU A 6 10.71 -2.87 -45.27
CA GLU A 6 9.54 -2.08 -45.63
C GLU A 6 9.11 -1.17 -44.48
N THR A 7 9.09 -1.65 -43.24
CA THR A 7 8.84 -0.81 -42.05
C THR A 7 9.88 0.30 -41.88
N LEU A 8 11.17 0.01 -42.08
CA LEU A 8 12.25 1.00 -42.04
C LEU A 8 12.13 2.02 -43.18
N LYS A 9 11.77 1.57 -44.39
CA LYS A 9 11.47 2.46 -45.50
C LYS A 9 10.25 3.34 -45.21
N ILE A 10 9.23 2.81 -44.53
CA ILE A 10 8.05 3.56 -44.09
C ILE A 10 8.43 4.59 -43.03
N ALA A 11 9.24 4.23 -42.04
CA ALA A 11 9.73 5.16 -41.01
C ALA A 11 10.56 6.30 -41.63
N VAL A 12 11.48 5.98 -42.56
CA VAL A 12 12.27 6.98 -43.28
C VAL A 12 11.40 7.83 -44.22
N ARG A 13 10.34 7.26 -44.80
CA ARG A 13 9.34 8.03 -45.59
C ARG A 13 8.50 8.94 -44.70
N LEU A 14 8.11 8.49 -43.50
CA LEU A 14 7.36 9.26 -42.51
C LEU A 14 8.18 10.47 -42.02
N LEU A 15 9.49 10.30 -41.79
CA LEU A 15 10.40 11.41 -41.47
C LEU A 15 10.46 12.50 -42.56
N LYS A 16 10.20 12.12 -43.82
CA LYS A 16 10.18 13.04 -44.97
C LYS A 16 8.79 13.64 -45.22
N THR A 17 7.77 13.28 -44.45
CA THR A 17 6.43 13.84 -44.62
C THR A 17 6.37 15.28 -44.13
N ARG A 18 5.57 16.10 -44.82
CA ARG A 18 5.40 17.53 -44.53
C ARG A 18 4.96 17.77 -43.08
N ASN A 19 4.12 16.89 -42.54
CA ASN A 19 3.65 16.95 -41.15
C ASN A 19 4.76 16.64 -40.14
N MET A 20 5.61 15.64 -40.40
CA MET A 20 6.73 15.29 -39.52
C MET A 20 7.85 16.33 -39.58
N LEU A 21 8.09 16.93 -40.75
CA LEU A 21 8.99 18.06 -40.91
C LEU A 21 8.48 19.33 -40.20
N LEU A 22 7.17 19.60 -40.24
CA LEU A 22 6.53 20.67 -39.46
C LEU A 22 6.63 20.40 -37.95
N LEU A 23 6.53 19.14 -37.52
CA LEU A 23 6.72 18.74 -36.13
C LEU A 23 8.19 18.91 -35.69
N LEU A 24 9.15 18.55 -36.54
CA LEU A 24 10.59 18.80 -36.33
C LEU A 24 10.90 20.29 -36.24
N ILE A 25 10.25 21.13 -37.06
CA ILE A 25 10.34 22.59 -36.96
C ILE A 25 9.71 23.07 -35.65
N SER A 26 8.65 22.44 -35.16
CA SER A 26 8.03 22.78 -33.87
C SER A 26 8.93 22.42 -32.68
N PHE A 27 9.64 21.28 -32.74
CA PHE A 27 10.69 20.89 -31.78
C PHE A 27 11.90 21.83 -31.86
N ALA A 28 12.34 22.19 -33.07
CA ALA A 28 13.41 23.17 -33.26
C ALA A 28 13.01 24.60 -32.83
N TYR A 29 11.74 24.97 -32.98
CA TYR A 29 11.20 26.28 -32.57
C TYR A 29 10.99 26.38 -31.06
N THR A 30 10.62 25.27 -30.40
CA THR A 30 10.66 25.20 -28.93
C THR A 30 12.09 25.27 -28.42
N ASP A 31 13.07 24.73 -29.15
CA ASP A 31 14.50 24.94 -28.87
C ASP A 31 14.96 26.40 -29.10
N ASP A 32 14.49 27.12 -30.13
CA ASP A 32 14.82 28.55 -30.36
C ASP A 32 14.26 29.48 -29.27
N SER A 33 13.09 29.15 -28.70
CA SER A 33 12.57 29.86 -27.52
C SER A 33 13.38 29.58 -26.24
N LEU A 34 14.20 28.53 -26.25
CA LEU A 34 15.13 28.17 -25.18
C LEU A 34 16.56 28.72 -25.41
N ILE A 35 16.89 29.10 -26.65
CA ILE A 35 18.21 29.62 -27.05
C ILE A 35 18.56 30.96 -26.38
N PHE A 36 17.57 31.70 -25.86
CA PHE A 36 17.80 32.97 -25.15
C PHE A 36 17.97 32.87 -23.63
N THR A 37 17.90 31.68 -23.00
CA THR A 37 18.03 31.56 -21.54
C THR A 37 19.08 30.55 -21.07
N GLY A 38 20.35 30.87 -21.32
CA GLY A 38 21.48 30.35 -20.54
C GLY A 38 22.03 28.99 -20.99
N THR A 39 23.34 28.94 -21.10
CA THR A 39 24.18 27.77 -21.47
C THR A 39 23.84 26.46 -20.74
N ARG A 40 23.26 26.51 -19.52
CA ARG A 40 22.84 25.33 -18.75
C ARG A 40 21.58 24.64 -19.26
N LYS A 41 20.60 25.37 -19.81
CA LYS A 41 19.36 24.76 -20.33
C LYS A 41 19.57 24.06 -21.68
N ARG A 42 20.51 24.55 -22.49
CA ARG A 42 20.94 23.91 -23.75
C ARG A 42 21.54 22.51 -23.53
N LEU A 43 22.26 22.32 -22.42
CA LEU A 43 22.85 21.03 -22.05
C LEU A 43 21.77 19.98 -21.70
N ILE A 44 20.66 20.43 -21.11
CA ILE A 44 19.51 19.57 -20.77
C ILE A 44 18.79 19.10 -22.04
N GLY A 45 18.59 20.00 -23.02
CA GLY A 45 18.02 19.62 -24.33
C GLY A 45 18.89 18.59 -25.06
N LEU A 46 20.21 18.79 -25.07
CA LEU A 46 21.15 17.86 -25.70
C LEU A 46 21.22 16.49 -24.98
N HIS A 47 21.09 16.47 -23.65
CA HIS A 47 20.92 15.24 -22.87
C HIS A 47 19.71 14.42 -23.35
N GLY A 48 18.55 15.07 -23.51
CA GLY A 48 17.33 14.42 -24.00
C GLY A 48 17.46 13.83 -25.41
N VAL A 49 18.13 14.56 -26.33
CA VAL A 49 18.41 14.06 -27.69
C VAL A 49 19.32 12.83 -27.67
N LEU A 50 20.40 12.86 -26.91
CA LEU A 50 21.35 11.74 -26.82
C LEU A 50 20.74 10.51 -26.17
N LEU A 51 19.88 10.70 -25.17
CA LEU A 51 19.07 9.64 -24.57
C LEU A 51 18.18 8.97 -25.63
N GLY A 52 17.42 9.76 -26.39
CA GLY A 52 16.57 9.24 -27.47
C GLY A 52 17.34 8.52 -28.57
N VAL A 53 18.53 9.00 -28.94
CA VAL A 53 19.42 8.30 -29.90
C VAL A 53 19.90 6.95 -29.33
N GLY A 54 20.27 6.91 -28.05
CA GLY A 54 20.62 5.68 -27.34
C GLY A 54 19.47 4.66 -27.35
N GLU A 55 18.24 5.12 -27.10
CA GLU A 55 17.05 4.27 -27.10
C GLU A 55 16.77 3.66 -28.48
N ILE A 56 16.87 4.45 -29.56
CA ILE A 56 16.65 4.00 -30.93
C ILE A 56 17.72 2.99 -31.36
N LEU A 57 18.99 3.26 -31.08
CA LEU A 57 20.10 2.38 -31.47
C LEU A 57 20.13 1.09 -30.67
N GLY A 58 19.93 1.16 -29.34
CA GLY A 58 19.83 -0.04 -28.51
C GLY A 58 18.56 -0.86 -28.83
N GLY A 59 17.46 -0.16 -29.18
CA GLY A 59 16.24 -0.69 -29.78
C GLY A 59 16.49 -1.60 -30.99
N GLY A 60 17.34 -1.12 -31.90
CA GLY A 60 17.81 -1.89 -33.04
C GLY A 60 18.74 -3.04 -32.65
N LEU A 61 19.81 -2.75 -31.90
CA LEU A 61 20.88 -3.68 -31.58
C LEU A 61 20.38 -4.91 -30.82
N PHE A 62 19.67 -4.71 -29.71
CA PHE A 62 19.12 -5.81 -28.90
C PHE A 62 17.95 -6.50 -29.60
N GLY A 63 17.22 -5.80 -30.48
CA GLY A 63 16.20 -6.41 -31.35
C GLY A 63 16.79 -7.41 -32.35
N PHE A 64 18.02 -7.18 -32.83
CA PHE A 64 18.73 -8.15 -33.68
C PHE A 64 19.30 -9.34 -32.90
N ILE A 65 19.80 -9.11 -31.68
CA ILE A 65 20.39 -10.16 -30.83
C ILE A 65 19.32 -11.14 -30.30
N THR A 66 18.04 -10.73 -30.22
CA THR A 66 16.94 -11.50 -29.60
C THR A 66 16.11 -12.40 -30.54
N LYS A 67 16.54 -12.65 -31.78
CA LYS A 67 15.85 -13.64 -32.65
C LYS A 67 15.79 -15.02 -31.98
N PRO A 68 14.73 -15.83 -32.23
CA PRO A 68 14.16 -16.69 -31.20
C PRO A 68 15.07 -17.89 -30.95
N LYS A 69 15.87 -17.87 -29.89
CA LYS A 69 16.39 -19.08 -29.24
C LYS A 69 17.08 -18.77 -27.89
N THR A 70 16.43 -19.24 -26.82
CA THR A 70 16.91 -19.47 -25.44
C THR A 70 16.83 -18.31 -24.42
N SER A 71 16.33 -18.66 -23.22
CA SER A 71 16.15 -17.78 -22.05
C SER A 71 17.45 -17.12 -21.55
N SER A 72 18.60 -17.77 -21.78
CA SER A 72 19.93 -17.28 -21.36
C SER A 72 20.35 -15.96 -22.04
N GLN A 73 20.03 -15.79 -23.33
CA GLN A 73 20.38 -14.57 -24.09
C GLN A 73 19.57 -13.34 -23.65
N ARG A 74 18.33 -13.56 -23.17
CA ARG A 74 17.46 -12.50 -22.63
C ARG A 74 17.98 -11.98 -21.30
N GLY A 75 18.43 -12.90 -20.43
CA GLY A 75 19.06 -12.54 -19.15
C GLY A 75 20.36 -11.76 -19.35
N LEU A 76 21.17 -12.12 -20.36
CA LEU A 76 22.39 -11.41 -20.69
C LEU A 76 22.12 -9.96 -21.13
N ILE A 77 21.07 -9.71 -21.92
CA ILE A 77 20.71 -8.35 -22.38
C ILE A 77 20.22 -7.49 -21.22
N ILE A 78 19.39 -8.04 -20.32
CA ILE A 78 18.97 -7.33 -19.09
C ILE A 78 20.19 -7.00 -18.25
N PHE A 79 21.10 -7.96 -18.08
CA PHE A 79 22.33 -7.76 -17.32
C PHE A 79 23.21 -6.65 -17.94
N ILE A 80 23.36 -6.64 -19.27
CA ILE A 80 24.09 -5.57 -19.97
C ILE A 80 23.41 -4.21 -19.75
N GLY A 81 22.08 -4.13 -19.89
CA GLY A 81 21.32 -2.90 -19.63
C GLY A 81 21.48 -2.38 -18.20
N PHE A 82 21.44 -3.29 -17.22
CA PHE A 82 21.64 -2.98 -15.82
C PHE A 82 23.06 -2.46 -15.53
N VAL A 83 24.09 -3.10 -16.11
CA VAL A 83 25.49 -2.64 -15.99
C VAL A 83 25.65 -1.24 -16.59
N LEU A 84 25.04 -0.96 -17.75
CA LEU A 84 25.09 0.35 -18.39
C LEU A 84 24.44 1.45 -17.53
N GLN A 85 23.33 1.15 -16.88
CA GLN A 85 22.68 2.07 -15.95
C GLN A 85 23.53 2.30 -14.69
N ILE A 86 24.15 1.26 -14.12
CA ILE A 86 25.09 1.43 -12.99
C ILE A 86 26.25 2.34 -13.38
N VAL A 87 26.85 2.13 -14.55
CA VAL A 87 27.94 2.97 -15.06
C VAL A 87 27.49 4.43 -15.21
N PHE A 88 26.27 4.66 -15.70
CA PHE A 88 25.70 6.00 -15.79
C PHE A 88 25.50 6.64 -14.41
N TYR A 89 24.82 5.98 -13.48
CA TYR A 89 24.58 6.54 -12.14
C TYR A 89 25.88 6.79 -11.37
N TYR A 90 26.86 5.91 -11.52
CA TYR A 90 28.19 6.11 -10.95
C TYR A 90 28.91 7.30 -11.58
N SER A 91 28.79 7.48 -12.89
CA SER A 91 29.33 8.65 -13.60
C SER A 91 28.66 9.95 -13.14
N VAL A 92 27.34 9.94 -12.89
CA VAL A 92 26.62 11.09 -12.33
C VAL A 92 27.12 11.41 -10.92
N PHE A 93 27.30 10.39 -10.07
CA PHE A 93 27.80 10.58 -8.70
C PHE A 93 29.22 11.16 -8.65
N ILE A 94 30.08 10.76 -9.58
CA ILE A 94 31.45 11.27 -9.69
C ILE A 94 31.46 12.70 -10.24
N ASN A 95 30.60 12.99 -11.23
CA ASN A 95 30.66 14.21 -12.03
C ASN A 95 29.80 15.36 -11.47
N PHE A 96 28.84 15.07 -10.58
CA PHE A 96 27.96 16.06 -9.98
C PHE A 96 28.02 16.05 -8.44
N PRO A 97 27.77 17.19 -7.78
CA PRO A 97 27.67 17.26 -6.32
C PRO A 97 26.48 16.45 -5.79
N PHE A 98 26.62 15.86 -4.60
CA PHE A 98 25.59 15.01 -4.00
C PHE A 98 24.21 15.67 -3.86
N ASP A 99 24.18 16.99 -3.64
CA ASP A 99 22.96 17.77 -3.46
C ASP A 99 22.35 18.30 -4.78
N SER A 100 23.01 18.09 -5.92
CA SER A 100 22.57 18.58 -7.22
C SER A 100 21.22 18.05 -7.72
N PRO A 101 20.76 16.82 -7.35
CA PRO A 101 19.43 16.36 -7.74
C PRO A 101 18.30 17.04 -6.96
N ALA A 102 18.57 17.55 -5.76
CA ALA A 102 17.56 18.09 -4.85
C ALA A 102 17.45 19.62 -4.92
N LYS A 103 18.54 20.31 -5.27
CA LYS A 103 18.57 21.77 -5.36
C LYS A 103 19.69 22.24 -6.29
N GLU A 104 19.54 23.46 -6.81
CA GLU A 104 20.66 24.14 -7.44
C GLU A 104 21.78 24.32 -6.43
N THR A 105 23.00 23.93 -6.81
CA THR A 105 24.13 23.90 -5.91
C THR A 105 25.40 24.36 -6.61
N ASN A 106 26.23 25.09 -5.86
CA ASN A 106 27.60 25.44 -6.24
C ASN A 106 28.61 24.56 -5.50
N SER A 107 28.15 23.51 -4.81
CA SER A 107 29.00 22.51 -4.18
C SER A 107 29.91 21.87 -5.23
N LYS A 108 31.10 21.43 -4.80
CA LYS A 108 32.05 20.79 -5.69
C LYS A 108 31.67 19.32 -5.91
N PRO A 109 31.83 18.78 -7.13
CA PRO A 109 31.64 17.35 -7.38
C PRO A 109 32.69 16.53 -6.64
N TYR A 110 32.46 15.22 -6.52
CA TYR A 110 33.38 14.31 -5.83
C TYR A 110 34.76 14.25 -6.51
N PHE A 111 34.81 14.39 -7.84
CA PHE A 111 36.03 14.65 -8.59
C PHE A 111 35.91 15.94 -9.41
N GLU A 112 36.90 16.82 -9.30
CA GLU A 112 36.98 18.05 -10.10
C GLU A 112 37.56 17.73 -11.48
N PHE A 113 36.68 17.51 -12.47
CA PHE A 113 37.06 17.46 -13.88
C PHE A 113 37.02 18.84 -14.52
N ASP A 114 37.78 19.03 -15.60
CA ASP A 114 37.59 20.20 -16.43
C ASP A 114 36.17 20.20 -17.08
N SER A 115 35.72 21.38 -17.48
CA SER A 115 34.35 21.57 -17.96
C SER A 115 34.03 20.77 -19.23
N LEU A 116 35.05 20.44 -20.02
CA LEU A 116 34.92 19.64 -21.24
C LEU A 116 34.75 18.16 -20.89
N THR A 117 35.59 17.61 -20.02
CA THR A 117 35.53 16.22 -19.57
C THR A 117 34.21 15.94 -18.85
N SER A 118 33.76 16.86 -18.00
CA SER A 118 32.46 16.75 -17.32
C SER A 118 31.28 16.70 -18.31
N GLN A 119 31.30 17.52 -19.36
CA GLN A 119 30.27 17.50 -20.41
C GLN A 119 30.30 16.20 -21.22
N VAL A 120 31.49 15.72 -21.60
CA VAL A 120 31.66 14.46 -22.34
C VAL A 120 31.15 13.28 -21.53
N ILE A 121 31.52 13.18 -20.24
CA ILE A 121 31.03 12.12 -19.33
C ILE A 121 29.50 12.16 -19.24
N THR A 122 28.91 13.35 -19.11
CA THR A 122 27.46 13.52 -19.04
C THR A 122 26.77 13.07 -20.32
N PHE A 123 27.28 13.47 -21.49
CA PHE A 123 26.70 13.11 -22.79
C PHE A 123 26.86 11.64 -23.14
N VAL A 124 28.03 11.07 -22.89
CA VAL A 124 28.24 9.62 -23.00
C VAL A 124 27.30 8.89 -22.05
N GLY A 125 27.17 9.36 -20.81
CA GLY A 125 26.23 8.83 -19.84
C GLY A 125 24.77 8.86 -20.32
N SER A 126 24.34 9.99 -20.90
CA SER A 126 23.00 10.20 -21.48
C SER A 126 22.69 9.18 -22.58
N PHE A 127 23.67 8.93 -23.43
CA PHE A 127 23.56 7.92 -24.48
C PHE A 127 23.53 6.49 -23.91
N LEU A 128 24.38 6.18 -22.91
CA LEU A 128 24.44 4.86 -22.29
C LEU A 128 23.18 4.51 -21.50
N VAL A 129 22.55 5.49 -20.83
CA VAL A 129 21.25 5.28 -20.15
C VAL A 129 20.14 5.01 -21.15
N GLY A 130 20.07 5.77 -22.26
CA GLY A 130 19.12 5.48 -23.33
C GLY A 130 19.35 4.10 -23.96
N LEU A 131 20.62 3.71 -24.16
CA LEU A 131 20.96 2.37 -24.62
C LEU A 131 20.53 1.31 -23.60
N GLY A 132 20.78 1.52 -22.31
CA GLY A 132 20.35 0.64 -21.22
C GLY A 132 18.82 0.49 -21.14
N ASP A 133 18.08 1.59 -21.27
CA ASP A 133 16.60 1.59 -21.19
C ASP A 133 15.96 0.84 -22.35
N SER A 134 16.57 0.90 -23.53
CA SER A 134 16.12 0.11 -24.69
C SER A 134 16.15 -1.41 -24.43
N SER A 135 17.08 -1.89 -23.60
CA SER A 135 17.21 -3.31 -23.26
C SER A 135 15.96 -3.84 -22.54
N LEU A 136 15.34 -2.99 -21.71
CA LEU A 136 14.09 -3.27 -21.00
C LEU A 136 12.88 -3.09 -21.93
N ASN A 137 12.90 -2.05 -22.76
CA ASN A 137 11.78 -1.70 -23.65
C ASN A 137 11.56 -2.70 -24.79
N ILE A 138 12.61 -3.30 -25.38
CA ILE A 138 12.43 -4.37 -26.38
C ILE A 138 11.82 -5.61 -25.75
N GLN A 139 12.20 -5.97 -24.53
CA GLN A 139 11.64 -7.13 -23.86
C GLN A 139 10.15 -6.94 -23.55
N LYS A 140 9.69 -5.71 -23.26
CA LYS A 140 8.25 -5.40 -23.13
C LYS A 140 7.43 -5.76 -24.37
N SER A 141 8.00 -5.68 -25.57
CA SER A 141 7.29 -5.98 -26.83
C SER A 141 7.17 -7.48 -27.17
N GLN A 142 7.91 -8.35 -26.47
CA GLN A 142 7.87 -9.81 -26.66
C GLN A 142 7.54 -10.60 -25.37
N LEU A 143 7.33 -9.90 -24.27
CA LEU A 143 6.77 -10.46 -23.05
C LEU A 143 5.23 -10.47 -23.19
N PRO A 144 4.54 -11.55 -22.78
CA PRO A 144 3.15 -11.40 -22.36
C PRO A 144 3.11 -10.27 -21.34
N GLN A 145 1.99 -9.57 -21.24
CA GLN A 145 1.76 -8.37 -20.43
C GLN A 145 1.94 -8.55 -18.89
N SER A 146 2.73 -9.53 -18.44
CA SER A 146 2.84 -10.05 -17.09
C SER A 146 4.16 -9.76 -16.36
N ILE A 147 5.13 -9.04 -16.94
CA ILE A 147 6.37 -8.69 -16.21
C ILE A 147 6.80 -7.27 -16.57
N LEU A 148 6.41 -6.31 -15.73
CA LEU A 148 6.84 -4.92 -15.84
C LEU A 148 8.05 -4.63 -14.91
N PRO A 149 9.03 -3.81 -15.36
CA PRO A 149 10.19 -3.34 -14.58
C PRO A 149 9.87 -2.69 -13.22
N TRP A 150 8.62 -2.28 -13.01
CA TRP A 150 8.12 -1.83 -11.72
C TRP A 150 8.36 -2.87 -10.63
N GLN A 151 8.21 -4.17 -10.90
CA GLN A 151 8.40 -5.21 -9.88
C GLN A 151 9.84 -5.27 -9.32
N LEU A 152 10.86 -5.00 -10.15
CA LEU A 152 12.25 -5.00 -9.72
C LEU A 152 12.62 -3.69 -8.99
N LEU A 153 12.08 -2.55 -9.46
CA LEU A 153 12.23 -1.25 -8.79
C LEU A 153 11.51 -1.22 -7.44
N THR A 154 10.31 -1.79 -7.33
CA THR A 154 9.58 -1.94 -6.07
C THR A 154 10.30 -2.89 -5.12
N TYR A 155 10.87 -3.99 -5.63
CA TYR A 155 11.67 -4.91 -4.82
C TYR A 155 12.96 -4.26 -4.28
N ILE A 156 13.65 -3.45 -5.08
CA ILE A 156 14.84 -2.70 -4.65
C ILE A 156 14.44 -1.56 -3.72
N TYR A 157 13.35 -0.85 -3.99
CA TYR A 157 12.80 0.20 -3.13
C TYR A 157 12.42 -0.35 -1.74
N GLN A 158 11.77 -1.51 -1.69
CA GLN A 158 11.43 -2.22 -0.45
C GLN A 158 12.68 -2.69 0.33
N LYS A 159 13.79 -2.97 -0.35
CA LYS A 159 15.04 -3.40 0.31
C LYS A 159 15.94 -2.25 0.77
N VAL A 160 15.83 -1.08 0.14
CA VAL A 160 16.66 0.10 0.43
C VAL A 160 15.95 1.09 1.37
N VAL A 161 14.62 1.13 1.35
CA VAL A 161 13.81 1.96 2.26
C VAL A 161 13.35 1.09 3.43
N THR A 162 14.22 0.85 4.40
CA THR A 162 13.76 0.47 5.74
C THR A 162 13.18 1.70 6.42
N ARG A 163 11.85 1.82 6.43
CA ARG A 163 11.06 2.35 7.56
C ARG A 163 9.55 2.30 7.24
N GLU A 164 8.83 1.77 8.23
CA GLU A 164 7.45 2.16 8.59
C GLU A 164 6.41 1.99 7.49
N ASP A 165 5.86 0.77 7.41
CA ASP A 165 4.43 0.48 7.34
C ASP A 165 4.27 -0.90 6.69
N ILE A 166 3.72 -1.85 7.46
CA ILE A 166 3.42 -3.18 6.95
C ILE A 166 2.28 -3.05 5.94
N TYR A 167 2.63 -2.98 4.66
CA TYR A 167 1.72 -3.31 3.57
C TYR A 167 2.16 -4.65 2.99
N ALA A 168 1.54 -5.73 3.47
CA ALA A 168 1.68 -7.04 2.84
C ALA A 168 0.99 -7.00 1.46
N GLN A 169 1.75 -6.65 0.41
CA GLN A 169 1.32 -6.83 -0.97
C GLN A 169 1.88 -8.17 -1.47
N VAL A 170 1.03 -9.19 -1.46
CA VAL A 170 1.34 -10.48 -2.10
C VAL A 170 1.14 -10.29 -3.61
N PHE A 171 2.24 -10.07 -4.33
CA PHE A 171 2.22 -9.94 -5.79
C PHE A 171 2.15 -11.33 -6.41
N VAL A 172 0.96 -11.74 -6.85
CA VAL A 172 0.79 -12.96 -7.65
C VAL A 172 0.32 -12.57 -9.04
N ASN A 173 1.02 -13.10 -10.04
CA ASN A 173 0.82 -12.73 -11.45
C ASN A 173 -0.62 -13.02 -11.92
N HIS A 174 -1.29 -13.99 -11.29
CA HIS A 174 -2.71 -14.26 -11.44
C HIS A 174 -3.29 -14.60 -10.06
N LEU A 175 -4.30 -13.85 -9.58
CA LEU A 175 -4.98 -14.14 -8.30
C LEU A 175 -5.55 -15.57 -8.26
N THR A 176 -5.86 -16.16 -9.42
CA THR A 176 -6.34 -17.53 -9.59
C THR A 176 -5.31 -18.61 -9.25
N GLU A 177 -4.02 -18.28 -9.13
CA GLU A 177 -2.98 -19.22 -8.70
C GLU A 177 -2.83 -19.27 -7.18
N ILE A 178 -3.36 -18.27 -6.47
CA ILE A 178 -3.37 -18.24 -5.01
C ILE A 178 -4.47 -19.16 -4.49
N LYS A 179 -4.07 -20.35 -4.06
CA LYS A 179 -4.99 -21.33 -3.48
C LYS A 179 -5.32 -21.05 -2.02
N CYS A 180 -4.32 -20.60 -1.26
CA CYS A 180 -4.44 -20.29 0.16
C CYS A 180 -3.34 -19.31 0.60
N VAL A 181 -3.70 -18.34 1.44
CA VAL A 181 -2.80 -17.39 2.07
C VAL A 181 -3.18 -17.25 3.53
N ILE A 182 -2.16 -17.30 4.39
CA ILE A 182 -2.24 -16.88 5.79
C ILE A 182 -1.37 -15.63 5.94
N ILE A 183 -1.97 -14.55 6.43
CA ILE A 183 -1.29 -13.30 6.73
C ILE A 183 -1.23 -13.17 8.24
N LEU A 184 -0.01 -13.18 8.78
CA LEU A 184 0.26 -12.92 10.19
C LEU A 184 0.67 -11.46 10.33
N TYR A 185 -0.01 -10.71 11.18
CA TYR A 185 0.30 -9.30 11.39
C TYR A 185 0.10 -8.86 12.84
N SER A 186 0.86 -7.85 13.21
CA SER A 186 0.73 -7.15 14.50
C SER A 186 -0.11 -5.90 14.32
N THR A 187 -0.72 -5.42 15.40
CA THR A 187 -1.39 -4.12 15.39
C THR A 187 -0.37 -3.01 15.14
N PRO A 188 -0.65 -2.09 14.20
CA PRO A 188 0.18 -0.92 14.00
C PRO A 188 0.32 -0.09 15.29
N GLY A 189 1.49 0.49 15.55
CA GLY A 189 1.78 1.21 16.80
C GLY A 189 2.42 0.37 17.91
N LEU A 190 2.49 -0.95 17.75
CA LEU A 190 3.38 -1.81 18.54
C LEU A 190 4.75 -1.90 17.84
N VAL A 191 5.78 -1.24 18.44
CA VAL A 191 7.23 -1.58 18.42
C VAL A 191 8.17 -0.80 17.47
N PRO A 192 9.39 -0.41 17.94
CA PRO A 192 10.54 -0.18 17.06
C PRO A 192 11.66 -1.25 17.12
N HIS A 193 11.69 -2.20 18.06
CA HIS A 193 12.72 -3.25 18.13
C HIS A 193 12.27 -4.62 17.59
N TRP A 194 12.86 -5.04 16.46
CA TRP A 194 12.56 -6.29 15.73
C TRP A 194 12.60 -7.58 16.58
N ASN A 195 13.42 -7.62 17.63
CA ASN A 195 13.52 -8.77 18.55
C ASN A 195 12.26 -9.03 19.38
N VAL A 196 11.32 -8.09 19.41
CA VAL A 196 10.08 -8.15 20.20
C VAL A 196 8.88 -8.64 19.36
N ILE A 197 9.00 -8.63 18.02
CA ILE A 197 7.91 -8.93 17.06
C ILE A 197 7.32 -10.34 17.21
N GLN A 198 8.09 -11.31 17.70
CA GLN A 198 7.62 -12.69 17.86
C GLN A 198 6.53 -12.87 18.92
N ASN A 199 6.38 -11.94 19.88
CA ASN A 199 5.38 -12.03 20.95
C ASN A 199 4.11 -11.18 20.71
N TYR A 200 4.04 -10.40 19.63
CA TYR A 200 2.94 -9.45 19.38
C TYR A 200 2.17 -9.68 18.08
N THR A 201 2.62 -10.60 17.23
CA THR A 201 1.87 -11.00 16.02
C THR A 201 0.66 -11.84 16.40
N ARG A 202 -0.43 -11.17 16.75
CA ARG A 202 -1.66 -11.80 17.24
C ARG A 202 -2.73 -11.96 16.18
N ASN A 203 -2.74 -11.12 15.15
CA ASN A 203 -3.81 -11.16 14.17
C ASN A 203 -3.45 -12.07 12.99
N ILE A 204 -4.44 -12.83 12.56
CA ILE A 204 -4.32 -13.76 11.45
C ILE A 204 -5.46 -13.51 10.48
N ALA A 205 -5.16 -13.11 9.25
CA ALA A 205 -6.13 -13.11 8.16
C ALA A 205 -5.87 -14.33 7.27
N ILE A 206 -6.94 -14.98 6.81
CA ILE A 206 -6.84 -16.16 5.96
C ILE A 206 -7.75 -15.96 4.75
N ALA A 207 -7.16 -16.12 3.56
CA ALA A 207 -7.90 -16.20 2.31
C ALA A 207 -7.56 -17.56 1.67
N CYS A 208 -8.56 -18.43 1.55
CA CYS A 208 -8.39 -19.76 0.98
C CYS A 208 -9.57 -20.07 0.08
N ASP A 209 -9.31 -20.65 -1.08
CA ASP A 209 -10.40 -21.20 -1.88
C ASP A 209 -10.91 -22.50 -1.23
N LYS A 210 -12.24 -22.68 -1.27
CA LYS A 210 -12.95 -23.80 -0.66
C LYS A 210 -12.37 -25.15 -1.08
N GLU A 211 -11.96 -25.31 -2.34
CA GLU A 211 -11.44 -26.58 -2.87
C GLU A 211 -10.13 -27.01 -2.20
N TYR A 212 -9.34 -26.07 -1.70
CA TYR A 212 -8.02 -26.34 -1.13
C TYR A 212 -7.97 -26.26 0.40
N THR A 213 -9.13 -26.02 1.03
CA THR A 213 -9.22 -25.75 2.47
C THR A 213 -8.84 -26.97 3.32
N ASN A 214 -9.12 -28.19 2.87
CA ASN A 214 -8.79 -29.38 3.67
C ASN A 214 -7.34 -29.84 3.53
N ASP A 215 -6.68 -29.60 2.40
CA ASP A 215 -5.31 -30.10 2.21
C ASP A 215 -4.25 -29.01 2.48
N ILE A 216 -4.41 -27.83 1.87
CA ILE A 216 -3.40 -26.78 1.90
C ILE A 216 -3.50 -25.96 3.18
N LEU A 217 -4.70 -25.54 3.57
CA LEU A 217 -4.87 -24.73 4.77
C LEU A 217 -4.44 -25.53 6.02
N LEU A 218 -4.79 -26.82 6.15
CA LEU A 218 -4.32 -27.65 7.28
C LEU A 218 -2.78 -27.69 7.38
N ASP A 219 -2.08 -27.85 6.26
CA ASP A 219 -0.62 -27.85 6.24
C ASP A 219 -0.04 -26.49 6.64
N LEU A 220 -0.64 -25.39 6.16
CA LEU A 220 -0.25 -24.03 6.54
C LEU A 220 -0.55 -23.70 8.00
N LEU A 221 -1.71 -24.10 8.54
CA LEU A 221 -2.04 -23.95 9.96
C LEU A 221 -1.02 -24.65 10.85
N LYS A 222 -0.55 -25.84 10.45
CA LYS A 222 0.47 -26.58 11.18
C LYS A 222 1.85 -25.91 11.14
N LYS A 223 2.24 -25.34 9.99
CA LYS A 223 3.61 -24.84 9.77
C LYS A 223 3.79 -23.37 10.11
N CYS A 224 2.76 -22.55 9.89
CA CYS A 224 2.89 -21.09 9.88
C CYS A 224 2.29 -20.44 11.13
N VAL A 225 1.26 -21.02 11.74
CA VAL A 225 0.55 -20.37 12.85
C VAL A 225 1.28 -20.62 14.20
N PRO A 226 1.63 -19.55 14.95
CA PRO A 226 2.33 -19.68 16.22
C PRO A 226 1.36 -19.99 17.37
N TRP A 227 0.89 -21.24 17.48
CA TRP A 227 -0.13 -21.68 18.45
C TRP A 227 0.23 -21.56 19.95
N LYS A 228 1.43 -21.10 20.32
CA LYS A 228 1.88 -20.97 21.72
C LYS A 228 1.59 -19.59 22.35
N GLN A 229 0.84 -18.75 21.65
CA GLN A 229 0.46 -17.42 22.11
C GLN A 229 -1.02 -17.14 21.84
N LYS A 230 -1.55 -16.04 22.38
CA LYS A 230 -2.90 -15.58 22.07
C LYS A 230 -2.98 -15.17 20.59
N LEU A 231 -4.03 -15.64 19.90
CA LEU A 231 -4.24 -15.36 18.48
C LEU A 231 -5.66 -14.84 18.26
N ASN A 232 -5.84 -14.04 17.22
CA ASN A 232 -7.10 -13.49 16.78
C ASN A 232 -7.20 -13.71 15.27
N PHE A 233 -8.04 -14.63 14.84
CA PHE A 233 -8.34 -14.83 13.43
C PHE A 233 -9.38 -13.78 13.03
N CYS A 234 -9.07 -12.97 12.02
CA CYS A 234 -9.83 -11.77 11.67
C CYS A 234 -10.57 -11.96 10.36
N GLY A 235 -11.91 -11.88 10.39
CA GLY A 235 -12.74 -11.79 9.20
C GLY A 235 -12.60 -12.99 8.27
N ILE A 236 -12.62 -14.20 8.83
CA ILE A 236 -12.49 -15.45 8.06
C ILE A 236 -13.86 -15.99 7.62
N ASP A 237 -13.87 -16.77 6.54
CA ASP A 237 -15.10 -17.37 6.02
C ASP A 237 -15.64 -18.46 6.97
N GLN A 238 -16.85 -18.22 7.51
CA GLN A 238 -17.49 -19.12 8.46
C GLN A 238 -17.85 -20.50 7.87
N ARG A 239 -18.00 -20.62 6.54
CA ARG A 239 -18.57 -21.81 5.90
C ARG A 239 -17.55 -22.92 5.72
N TYR A 240 -16.28 -22.57 5.49
CA TYR A 240 -15.24 -23.55 5.20
C TYR A 240 -13.92 -23.28 5.93
N ILE A 241 -13.54 -22.05 6.29
CA ILE A 241 -12.30 -21.79 7.02
C ILE A 241 -12.48 -22.05 8.52
N THR A 242 -13.54 -21.50 9.13
CA THR A 242 -13.83 -21.68 10.57
C THR A 242 -13.87 -23.16 10.99
N PRO A 243 -14.59 -24.07 10.30
CA PRO A 243 -14.65 -25.48 10.69
C PRO A 243 -13.29 -26.18 10.68
N VAL A 244 -12.41 -25.83 9.74
CA VAL A 244 -11.07 -26.42 9.64
C VAL A 244 -10.17 -25.96 10.79
N ILE A 245 -10.24 -24.68 11.18
CA ILE A 245 -9.51 -24.17 12.34
C ILE A 245 -10.01 -24.82 13.63
N GLU A 246 -11.32 -24.86 13.82
CA GLU A 246 -11.96 -25.46 14.99
C GLU A 246 -11.59 -26.94 15.15
N GLN A 247 -11.69 -27.71 14.05
CA GLN A 247 -11.28 -29.10 14.01
C GLN A 247 -9.79 -29.25 14.39
N PHE A 248 -8.92 -28.45 13.79
CA PHE A 248 -7.48 -28.51 14.05
C PHE A 248 -7.13 -28.21 15.51
N VAL A 249 -7.71 -27.15 16.08
CA VAL A 249 -7.50 -26.75 17.48
C VAL A 249 -7.99 -27.83 18.44
N THR A 250 -9.17 -28.40 18.17
CA THR A 250 -9.80 -29.43 19.01
C THR A 250 -9.03 -30.75 18.98
N GLU A 251 -8.70 -31.26 17.79
CA GLU A 251 -7.97 -32.53 17.63
C GLU A 251 -6.56 -32.47 18.24
N LYS A 252 -5.89 -31.32 18.10
CA LYS A 252 -4.54 -31.11 18.62
C LYS A 252 -4.53 -30.62 20.07
N LYS A 253 -5.69 -30.33 20.67
CA LYS A 253 -5.85 -29.81 22.04
C LYS A 253 -4.98 -28.58 22.31
N LEU A 254 -4.95 -27.63 21.38
CA LEU A 254 -4.02 -26.51 21.39
C LEU A 254 -4.39 -25.41 22.39
N GLY A 255 -5.67 -25.31 22.77
CA GLY A 255 -6.15 -24.17 23.54
C GLY A 255 -7.66 -24.07 23.58
N ASN A 256 -8.13 -23.01 24.23
CA ASN A 256 -9.53 -22.58 24.20
C ASN A 256 -9.73 -21.57 23.07
N TYR A 257 -10.95 -21.46 22.56
CA TYR A 257 -11.30 -20.44 21.58
C TYR A 257 -12.74 -19.96 21.75
N GLU A 258 -13.01 -18.73 21.32
CA GLU A 258 -14.34 -18.14 21.20
C GLU A 258 -14.55 -17.67 19.76
N ILE A 259 -15.72 -17.99 19.19
CA ILE A 259 -16.10 -17.58 17.83
C ILE A 259 -17.11 -16.44 17.92
N LEU A 260 -16.80 -15.33 17.25
CA LEU A 260 -17.64 -14.14 17.17
C LEU A 260 -18.07 -13.89 15.73
N THR A 261 -19.30 -14.25 15.40
CA THR A 261 -19.87 -14.07 14.06
C THR A 261 -20.38 -12.65 13.83
N HIS A 262 -19.95 -12.07 12.71
CA HIS A 262 -20.25 -10.70 12.29
C HIS A 262 -20.84 -10.69 10.88
N ILE A 263 -21.79 -9.79 10.64
CA ILE A 263 -22.24 -9.46 9.29
C ILE A 263 -21.28 -8.41 8.72
N GLN A 264 -20.84 -8.63 7.50
CA GLN A 264 -20.10 -7.66 6.70
C GLN A 264 -21.07 -6.78 5.91
N PHE A 265 -20.82 -5.49 5.96
CA PHE A 265 -21.62 -4.48 5.29
C PHE A 265 -20.77 -3.65 4.34
N GLU A 266 -21.39 -3.18 3.27
CA GLU A 266 -20.84 -2.18 2.35
C GLU A 266 -21.88 -1.09 2.08
N LEU A 267 -21.43 0.14 1.89
CA LEU A 267 -22.27 1.28 1.54
C LEU A 267 -21.86 1.84 0.19
N ASP A 268 -22.81 1.84 -0.75
CA ASP A 268 -22.65 2.47 -2.05
C ASP A 268 -22.81 3.99 -1.93
N GLN A 269 -21.98 4.73 -2.67
CA GLN A 269 -21.96 6.19 -2.64
C GLN A 269 -23.29 6.80 -3.12
N SER A 270 -23.92 6.24 -4.15
CA SER A 270 -25.20 6.75 -4.66
C SER A 270 -26.32 6.56 -3.63
N VAL A 271 -26.37 5.38 -2.99
CA VAL A 271 -27.32 5.08 -1.91
C VAL A 271 -27.10 6.02 -0.73
N PHE A 272 -25.85 6.25 -0.35
CA PHE A 272 -25.53 7.18 0.73
C PHE A 272 -26.02 8.60 0.42
N LEU A 273 -25.79 9.11 -0.79
CA LEU A 273 -26.21 10.47 -1.19
C LEU A 273 -27.74 10.65 -1.12
N GLU A 274 -28.52 9.59 -1.35
CA GLU A 274 -29.97 9.64 -1.17
C GLU A 274 -30.36 9.62 0.31
N LYS A 275 -29.78 8.68 1.08
CA LYS A 275 -30.07 8.52 2.51
C LYS A 275 -29.63 9.74 3.33
N SER A 276 -28.48 10.34 3.01
CA SER A 276 -27.92 11.46 3.76
C SER A 276 -28.83 12.69 3.76
N LYS A 277 -29.72 12.84 2.77
CA LYS A 277 -30.69 13.96 2.70
C LYS A 277 -31.72 13.96 3.84
N ILE A 278 -32.03 12.78 4.39
CA ILE A 278 -33.02 12.60 5.47
C ILE A 278 -32.37 12.24 6.81
N LEU A 279 -31.05 12.06 6.83
CA LEU A 279 -30.30 11.77 8.05
C LEU A 279 -29.89 13.05 8.77
N PRO A 280 -29.62 12.99 10.09
CA PRO A 280 -29.19 14.15 10.86
C PRO A 280 -27.94 14.80 10.26
N SER A 281 -28.05 16.09 9.95
CA SER A 281 -26.94 16.92 9.42
C SER A 281 -26.56 18.04 10.39
N THR A 282 -27.49 18.46 11.25
CA THR A 282 -27.31 19.51 12.24
C THR A 282 -26.63 19.00 13.50
N VAL A 283 -25.72 19.80 14.04
CA VAL A 283 -25.07 19.53 15.32
C VAL A 283 -26.00 19.98 16.43
N PRO A 284 -26.32 19.15 17.44
CA PRO A 284 -27.13 19.58 18.57
C PRO A 284 -26.46 20.73 19.35
N GLU A 285 -27.27 21.57 19.99
CA GLU A 285 -26.76 22.70 20.75
C GLU A 285 -25.79 22.26 21.87
N GLY A 286 -24.69 23.02 22.02
CA GLY A 286 -23.63 22.73 22.98
C GLY A 286 -22.83 21.45 22.67
N ILE A 287 -22.93 20.90 21.46
CA ILE A 287 -22.09 19.81 20.98
C ILE A 287 -21.04 20.35 20.01
N GLU A 288 -19.80 19.95 20.21
CA GLU A 288 -18.69 20.19 19.30
C GLU A 288 -18.35 18.88 18.59
N ILE A 289 -18.14 18.92 17.26
CA ILE A 289 -17.67 17.78 16.48
C ILE A 289 -16.24 18.06 16.02
N ARG A 290 -15.28 17.21 16.39
CA ARG A 290 -13.88 17.33 15.98
C ARG A 290 -13.22 15.96 15.82
N GLN A 291 -12.03 15.92 15.22
CA GLN A 291 -11.20 14.72 15.20
C GLN A 291 -10.88 14.26 16.63
N LEU A 292 -10.78 12.95 16.82
CA LEU A 292 -10.32 12.37 18.08
C LEU A 292 -8.84 12.73 18.30
N LYS A 293 -8.40 12.72 19.56
CA LYS A 293 -7.02 12.97 19.95
C LYS A 293 -6.53 11.85 20.86
N SER A 294 -5.21 11.78 21.06
CA SER A 294 -4.56 10.79 21.95
C SER A 294 -5.12 10.81 23.37
N GLU A 295 -5.54 11.98 23.86
CA GLU A 295 -6.18 12.15 25.18
C GLU A 295 -7.51 11.39 25.34
N ASP A 296 -8.17 11.03 24.23
CA ASP A 296 -9.46 10.32 24.22
C ASP A 296 -9.30 8.79 24.34
N VAL A 297 -8.12 8.26 24.02
CA VAL A 297 -7.84 6.82 23.95
C VAL A 297 -8.19 6.05 25.24
N PRO A 298 -7.86 6.54 26.45
CA PRO A 298 -8.18 5.80 27.67
C PRO A 298 -9.67 5.50 27.82
N LEU A 299 -10.53 6.49 27.57
CA LEU A 299 -11.99 6.34 27.63
C LEU A 299 -12.50 5.40 26.54
N MET A 300 -11.95 5.51 25.33
CA MET A 300 -12.34 4.67 24.20
C MET A 300 -12.03 3.19 24.46
N VAL A 301 -10.83 2.89 24.95
CA VAL A 301 -10.40 1.53 25.28
C VAL A 301 -11.19 0.99 26.47
N GLU A 302 -11.45 1.81 27.48
CA GLU A 302 -12.28 1.41 28.63
C GLU A 302 -13.67 0.95 28.19
N ALA A 303 -14.31 1.69 27.28
CA ALA A 303 -15.63 1.41 26.74
C ALA A 303 -15.65 0.29 25.69
N TRP A 304 -14.50 -0.17 25.21
CA TRP A 304 -14.43 -1.18 24.15
C TRP A 304 -14.67 -2.59 24.71
N LYS A 305 -15.80 -3.19 24.31
CA LYS A 305 -16.21 -4.54 24.72
C LYS A 305 -15.15 -5.62 24.42
N TYR A 306 -14.43 -5.48 23.31
CA TYR A 306 -13.45 -6.47 22.82
C TYR A 306 -12.01 -6.07 23.14
N LYS A 307 -11.81 -5.23 24.16
CA LYS A 307 -10.46 -4.81 24.55
C LYS A 307 -9.62 -5.99 25.02
N SER A 308 -8.31 -5.89 24.79
CA SER A 308 -7.32 -6.71 25.45
C SER A 308 -6.84 -6.00 26.71
N ASP A 309 -6.48 -6.77 27.74
CA ASP A 309 -5.97 -6.23 29.02
C ASP A 309 -4.52 -5.72 28.93
N ASP A 310 -3.84 -5.95 27.80
CA ASP A 310 -2.50 -5.43 27.55
C ASP A 310 -2.50 -4.21 26.61
N LEU A 311 -1.30 -3.76 26.25
CA LEU A 311 -1.10 -2.55 25.45
C LEU A 311 -1.69 -2.61 24.04
N TYR A 312 -2.17 -3.77 23.59
CA TYR A 312 -2.70 -3.98 22.25
C TYR A 312 -3.83 -3.02 21.90
N SER A 313 -4.86 -2.91 22.76
CA SER A 313 -6.02 -2.06 22.47
C SER A 313 -5.70 -0.57 22.51
N VAL A 314 -4.77 -0.17 23.38
CA VAL A 314 -4.28 1.23 23.46
C VAL A 314 -3.50 1.58 22.20
N ALA A 315 -2.54 0.75 21.81
CA ALA A 315 -1.75 0.96 20.60
C ALA A 315 -2.63 1.04 19.35
N GLN A 316 -3.64 0.15 19.25
CA GLN A 316 -4.59 0.17 18.15
C GLN A 316 -5.37 1.48 18.07
N ALA A 317 -5.99 1.88 19.17
CA ALA A 317 -6.80 3.11 19.20
C ALA A 317 -5.94 4.34 18.91
N GLN A 318 -4.73 4.40 19.47
CA GLN A 318 -3.77 5.47 19.23
C GLN A 318 -3.41 5.59 17.75
N PHE A 319 -3.00 4.48 17.13
CA PHE A 319 -2.64 4.45 15.71
C PHE A 319 -3.80 4.90 14.82
N CYS A 320 -5.00 4.38 15.07
CA CYS A 320 -6.16 4.71 14.25
C CYS A 320 -6.55 6.19 14.36
N ILE A 321 -6.40 6.82 15.53
CA ILE A 321 -6.71 8.24 15.72
C ILE A 321 -5.68 9.13 15.02
N GLU A 322 -4.40 8.78 15.09
CA GLU A 322 -3.30 9.55 14.52
C GLU A 322 -3.23 9.46 12.99
N ASN A 323 -3.56 8.29 12.43
CA ASN A 323 -3.29 7.98 11.02
C ASN A 323 -4.56 7.86 10.16
N LEU A 324 -5.73 7.65 10.76
CA LEU A 324 -6.97 7.38 10.03
C LEU A 324 -8.08 8.38 10.35
N CYS A 325 -9.13 8.36 9.53
CA CYS A 325 -10.31 9.19 9.75
C CYS A 325 -11.00 8.82 11.07
N SER A 326 -11.16 9.80 11.95
CA SER A 326 -11.87 9.66 13.20
C SER A 326 -12.70 10.90 13.52
N MET A 327 -13.80 10.72 14.24
CA MET A 327 -14.64 11.82 14.71
C MET A 327 -15.16 11.54 16.11
N GLY A 328 -15.15 12.59 16.94
CA GLY A 328 -15.75 12.62 18.26
C GLY A 328 -16.77 13.76 18.39
N ALA A 329 -17.78 13.54 19.22
CA ALA A 329 -18.73 14.53 19.67
C ALA A 329 -18.47 14.86 21.14
N TYR A 330 -18.31 16.14 21.45
CA TYR A 330 -17.89 16.64 22.76
C TYR A 330 -18.90 17.62 23.33
N ARG A 331 -18.98 17.68 24.66
CA ARG A 331 -19.67 18.74 25.40
C ARG A 331 -18.81 19.19 26.55
N ASN A 332 -18.51 20.49 26.60
CA ASN A 332 -17.62 21.08 27.61
C ASN A 332 -16.28 20.33 27.72
N GLY A 333 -15.69 19.97 26.58
CA GLY A 333 -14.44 19.21 26.49
C GLY A 333 -14.55 17.69 26.76
N LYS A 334 -15.69 17.18 27.25
CA LYS A 334 -15.88 15.75 27.52
C LYS A 334 -16.35 15.01 26.26
N LEU A 335 -15.65 13.94 25.88
CA LEU A 335 -16.05 13.04 24.79
C LEU A 335 -17.32 12.27 25.16
N LEU A 336 -18.33 12.31 24.27
CA LEU A 336 -19.64 11.70 24.46
C LEU A 336 -19.94 10.56 23.48
N CYS A 337 -19.47 10.71 22.25
CA CYS A 337 -19.72 9.77 21.17
C CYS A 337 -18.55 9.80 20.20
N TRP A 338 -18.16 8.66 19.65
CA TRP A 338 -17.08 8.59 18.67
C TRP A 338 -17.36 7.53 17.61
N ARG A 339 -16.65 7.68 16.49
CA ARG A 339 -16.52 6.70 15.43
C ARG A 339 -15.21 6.93 14.70
N LEU A 340 -14.58 5.85 14.26
CA LEU A 340 -13.30 5.90 13.57
C LEU A 340 -13.18 4.77 12.55
N LEU A 341 -12.18 4.87 11.68
CA LEU A 341 -11.73 3.75 10.87
C LEU A 341 -10.72 2.91 11.67
N LEU A 342 -10.79 1.59 11.50
CA LEU A 342 -9.73 0.68 11.94
C LEU A 342 -8.66 0.53 10.86
N TYR A 343 -7.52 -0.07 11.22
CA TYR A 343 -6.35 -0.22 10.35
C TYR A 343 -6.63 -1.01 9.05
N ASP A 344 -7.67 -1.83 9.02
CA ASP A 344 -8.11 -2.55 7.83
C ASP A 344 -8.99 -1.67 6.91
N GLY A 345 -9.29 -0.45 7.32
CA GLY A 345 -10.18 0.49 6.63
C GLY A 345 -11.65 0.32 7.02
N SER A 346 -11.98 -0.58 7.94
CA SER A 346 -13.35 -0.83 8.35
C SER A 346 -13.93 0.32 9.18
N PHE A 347 -15.22 0.58 8.95
CA PHE A 347 -16.02 1.60 9.59
C PHE A 347 -16.56 1.10 10.93
N ASP A 348 -15.78 1.26 12.00
CA ASP A 348 -16.01 0.53 13.27
C ASP A 348 -15.70 1.37 14.52
N MET A 349 -15.59 0.70 15.67
CA MET A 349 -15.33 1.21 17.02
C MET A 349 -16.24 2.39 17.39
N ALA A 350 -17.50 2.30 16.96
CA ALA A 350 -18.49 3.31 17.25
C ALA A 350 -19.07 3.13 18.65
N TYR A 351 -19.16 4.21 19.41
CA TYR A 351 -19.75 4.18 20.73
C TYR A 351 -20.42 5.51 21.09
N THR A 352 -21.41 5.43 21.97
CA THR A 352 -22.05 6.58 22.61
C THR A 352 -22.22 6.28 24.09
N ILE A 353 -21.66 7.14 24.95
CA ILE A 353 -21.78 6.99 26.40
C ILE A 353 -23.25 7.02 26.80
N PRO A 354 -23.66 6.29 27.86
CA PRO A 354 -25.06 6.13 28.25
C PRO A 354 -25.84 7.45 28.34
N GLU A 355 -25.22 8.49 28.89
CA GLU A 355 -25.83 9.82 29.14
C GLU A 355 -26.09 10.61 27.85
N ALA A 356 -25.40 10.27 26.75
CA ALA A 356 -25.50 10.95 25.47
C ALA A 356 -26.30 10.15 24.42
N ARG A 357 -26.89 9.02 24.80
CA ARG A 357 -27.71 8.20 23.91
C ARG A 357 -29.00 8.94 23.53
N ARG A 358 -29.59 8.53 22.40
CA ARG A 358 -30.84 9.09 21.84
C ARG A 358 -30.76 10.58 21.41
N LEU A 359 -29.57 11.19 21.44
CA LEU A 359 -29.32 12.52 20.88
C LEU A 359 -28.99 12.53 19.38
N GLY A 360 -29.05 11.37 18.71
CA GLY A 360 -28.72 11.23 17.29
C GLY A 360 -27.22 11.34 16.95
N LEU A 361 -26.34 11.47 17.95
CA LEU A 361 -24.90 11.69 17.75
C LEU A 361 -24.23 10.61 16.90
N SER A 362 -24.49 9.33 17.17
CA SER A 362 -23.88 8.25 16.38
C SER A 362 -24.29 8.33 14.91
N SER A 363 -25.54 8.68 14.59
CA SER A 363 -25.95 8.87 13.19
C SER A 363 -25.26 10.07 12.55
N LEU A 364 -25.18 11.20 13.27
CA LEU A 364 -24.51 12.41 12.79
C LEU A 364 -23.02 12.16 12.49
N LEU A 365 -22.30 11.54 13.43
CA LEU A 365 -20.89 11.19 13.24
C LEU A 365 -20.72 10.23 12.07
N SER A 366 -21.62 9.25 11.93
CA SER A 366 -21.54 8.29 10.83
C SER A 366 -21.73 8.97 9.47
N VAL A 367 -22.73 9.85 9.32
CA VAL A 367 -22.95 10.59 8.07
C VAL A 367 -21.73 11.45 7.72
N ARG A 368 -21.18 12.18 8.69
CA ARG A 368 -20.02 13.06 8.46
C ARG A 368 -18.77 12.28 8.10
N LEU A 369 -18.48 11.20 8.82
CA LEU A 369 -17.32 10.35 8.58
C LEU A 369 -17.43 9.66 7.22
N THR A 370 -18.59 9.09 6.89
CA THR A 370 -18.86 8.49 5.58
C THR A 370 -18.69 9.50 4.43
N ALA A 371 -19.17 10.73 4.59
CA ALA A 371 -18.98 11.77 3.59
C ALA A 371 -17.49 12.09 3.38
N GLU A 372 -16.69 12.09 4.45
CA GLU A 372 -15.24 12.33 4.36
C GLU A 372 -14.50 11.18 3.65
N ILE A 373 -14.89 9.92 3.93
CA ILE A 373 -14.33 8.74 3.25
C ILE A 373 -14.64 8.80 1.75
N PHE A 374 -15.88 9.11 1.36
CA PHE A 374 -16.24 9.22 -0.06
C PHE A 374 -15.54 10.37 -0.80
N LYS A 375 -15.24 11.48 -0.14
CA LYS A 375 -14.42 12.55 -0.76
C LYS A 375 -13.03 12.07 -1.15
N ARG A 376 -12.49 11.11 -0.39
CA ARG A 376 -11.19 10.46 -0.66
C ARG A 376 -11.29 9.34 -1.70
N GLN A 377 -12.48 9.10 -2.26
CA GLN A 377 -12.77 8.00 -3.20
C GLN A 377 -12.47 6.62 -2.60
N GLU A 378 -12.62 6.49 -1.28
CA GLU A 378 -12.43 5.24 -0.55
C GLU A 378 -13.77 4.51 -0.38
N ARG A 379 -13.70 3.19 -0.17
CA ARG A 379 -14.87 2.34 0.08
C ARG A 379 -15.30 2.43 1.53
N VAL A 380 -16.61 2.37 1.77
CA VAL A 380 -17.21 2.36 3.10
C VAL A 380 -17.76 0.97 3.37
N PHE A 381 -17.09 0.25 4.26
CA PHE A 381 -17.48 -1.10 4.67
C PHE A 381 -17.24 -1.29 6.16
N GLY A 382 -17.83 -2.30 6.76
CA GLY A 382 -17.61 -2.58 8.18
C GLY A 382 -18.22 -3.89 8.63
N TYR A 383 -18.01 -4.22 9.89
CA TYR A 383 -18.46 -5.46 10.49
C TYR A 383 -19.36 -5.15 11.68
N THR A 384 -20.38 -5.96 11.92
CA THR A 384 -21.22 -5.81 13.11
C THR A 384 -21.67 -7.17 13.62
N ALA A 385 -21.48 -7.39 14.93
CA ALA A 385 -21.91 -8.63 15.58
C ALA A 385 -23.42 -8.85 15.43
N LEU A 386 -23.83 -10.10 15.20
CA LEU A 386 -25.23 -10.47 14.97
C LEU A 386 -26.20 -10.02 16.08
N ASN A 387 -25.71 -9.94 17.32
CA ASN A 387 -26.51 -9.54 18.46
C ASN A 387 -26.57 -8.01 18.68
N ASN A 388 -25.80 -7.21 17.92
CA ASN A 388 -25.73 -5.76 18.10
C ASN A 388 -26.83 -5.03 17.31
N ARG A 389 -28.07 -5.14 17.80
CA ARG A 389 -29.27 -4.54 17.16
C ARG A 389 -29.15 -3.03 16.91
N ASN A 390 -28.43 -2.30 17.77
CA ASN A 390 -28.28 -0.86 17.61
C ASN A 390 -27.41 -0.49 16.41
N SER A 391 -26.26 -1.15 16.26
CA SER A 391 -25.39 -0.93 15.10
C SER A 391 -26.03 -1.43 13.81
N LEU A 392 -26.72 -2.58 13.85
CA LEU A 392 -27.46 -3.11 12.69
C LEU A 392 -28.58 -2.14 12.24
N GLY A 393 -29.34 -1.60 13.19
CA GLY A 393 -30.37 -0.60 12.89
C GLY A 393 -29.80 0.68 12.29
N LEU A 394 -28.63 1.13 12.76
CA LEU A 394 -27.94 2.29 12.18
C LEU A 394 -27.42 2.00 10.77
N ALA A 395 -26.81 0.83 10.53
CA ALA A 395 -26.34 0.40 9.22
C ALA A 395 -27.50 0.39 8.21
N ALA A 396 -28.63 -0.21 8.56
CA ALA A 396 -29.84 -0.21 7.73
C ALA A 396 -30.35 1.21 7.45
N LYS A 397 -30.36 2.09 8.46
CA LYS A 397 -30.78 3.50 8.32
C LYS A 397 -29.89 4.27 7.34
N MET A 398 -28.59 3.98 7.34
CA MET A 398 -27.61 4.58 6.45
C MET A 398 -27.64 4.02 5.02
N GLY A 399 -28.31 2.88 4.81
CA GLY A 399 -28.40 2.22 3.51
C GLY A 399 -27.27 1.24 3.23
N PHE A 400 -26.58 0.75 4.26
CA PHE A 400 -25.63 -0.34 4.08
C PHE A 400 -26.36 -1.60 3.58
N ARG A 401 -25.72 -2.31 2.65
CA ARG A 401 -26.13 -3.65 2.24
C ARG A 401 -25.28 -4.70 2.93
N GLU A 402 -25.88 -5.83 3.25
CA GLU A 402 -25.16 -7.02 3.70
C GLU A 402 -24.44 -7.65 2.52
N THR A 403 -23.16 -7.95 2.67
CA THR A 403 -22.33 -8.55 1.60
C THR A 403 -21.92 -9.98 1.90
N ASP A 404 -21.55 -10.26 3.16
CA ASP A 404 -21.19 -11.61 3.60
C ASP A 404 -21.31 -11.74 5.13
N ILE A 405 -21.03 -12.93 5.65
CA ILE A 405 -20.89 -13.21 7.08
C ILE A 405 -19.50 -13.78 7.32
N SER A 406 -18.82 -13.26 8.35
CA SER A 406 -17.46 -13.65 8.69
C SER A 406 -17.31 -13.88 10.19
N ASP A 407 -16.38 -14.75 10.55
CA ASP A 407 -16.06 -15.04 11.95
C ASP A 407 -14.77 -14.36 12.37
N TRP A 408 -14.75 -13.98 13.65
CA TRP A 408 -13.53 -13.71 14.40
C TRP A 408 -13.32 -14.85 15.40
N ILE A 409 -12.15 -15.47 15.38
CA ILE A 409 -11.81 -16.52 16.37
C ILE A 409 -10.76 -15.96 17.32
N GLN A 410 -11.13 -15.79 18.58
CA GLN A 410 -10.20 -15.45 19.65
C GLN A 410 -9.68 -16.75 20.26
N PHE A 411 -8.38 -16.98 20.19
CA PHE A 411 -7.73 -18.21 20.64
C PHE A 411 -6.78 -17.94 21.82
N GLU A 412 -6.86 -18.79 22.84
CA GLU A 412 -5.97 -18.80 23.99
C GLU A 412 -5.29 -20.17 24.16
N PRO A 413 -3.95 -20.23 24.20
CA PRO A 413 -3.22 -21.51 24.27
C PRO A 413 -3.33 -22.15 25.66
N THR A 414 -3.33 -23.49 25.72
CA THR A 414 -3.28 -24.26 26.98
C THR A 414 -1.95 -24.11 27.72
N ASP A 415 -0.83 -24.12 26.98
CA ASP A 415 0.51 -23.88 27.52
C ASP A 415 0.97 -22.47 27.14
N THR A 416 0.93 -21.56 28.10
CA THR A 416 1.38 -20.17 27.88
C THR A 416 2.89 -20.08 27.99
N CYS A 417 3.58 -19.85 26.86
CA CYS A 417 4.91 -19.23 26.87
C CYS A 417 4.77 -17.71 27.07
N VAL A 418 3.95 -17.27 28.04
CA VAL A 418 3.91 -15.84 28.40
C VAL A 418 5.01 -15.64 29.42
N LYS A 419 6.20 -15.25 28.96
CA LYS A 419 7.12 -14.53 29.84
C LYS A 419 6.38 -13.29 30.34
N LYS A 420 6.03 -13.27 31.63
CA LYS A 420 5.64 -12.07 32.36
C LYS A 420 6.86 -11.14 32.45
N ASP A 421 7.27 -10.53 31.34
CA ASP A 421 8.32 -9.53 31.29
C ASP A 421 7.76 -8.31 30.53
N LEU A 422 7.82 -7.05 30.96
CA LEU A 422 8.32 -6.41 32.17
C LEU A 422 7.87 -4.91 32.08
N HIS A 423 7.33 -4.37 33.17
CA HIS A 423 7.29 -2.94 33.60
C HIS A 423 6.57 -1.79 32.84
N PRO A 424 5.89 -0.88 33.60
CA PRO A 424 5.23 0.36 33.13
C PRO A 424 6.17 1.53 32.80
N HIS A 425 7.48 1.30 32.58
CA HIS A 425 8.46 2.38 32.43
C HIS A 425 8.58 2.99 31.02
N ILE A 426 7.91 2.42 30.01
CA ILE A 426 7.93 2.97 28.63
C ILE A 426 6.98 4.17 28.48
N LEU A 427 6.10 4.42 29.46
CA LEU A 427 5.18 5.56 29.46
C LEU A 427 5.82 6.92 29.80
N LYS A 428 7.14 7.00 30.03
CA LYS A 428 7.80 8.25 30.47
C LYS A 428 8.73 8.93 29.46
N SER A 429 8.96 8.39 28.27
CA SER A 429 9.89 9.01 27.30
C SER A 429 9.22 9.75 26.13
N SER A 430 7.90 9.95 26.16
CA SER A 430 7.19 10.65 25.09
C SER A 430 5.89 11.32 25.57
N ILE A 431 5.92 11.89 26.78
CA ILE A 431 4.93 12.89 27.23
C ILE A 431 5.39 14.27 26.75
#